data_AF-A0A969B7G7-F1
#
_entry.id   AF-A0A969B7G7-F1
#
_cell.length_a   1.000
_cell.length_b   1.000
_cell.length_c   1.000
_cell.angle_alpha   90.00
_cell.angle_beta   90.00
_cell.angle_gamma   90.00
#
_symmetry.space_group_name_H-M   'P 1'
#
loop_
_entity.id
_entity.type
_entity.pdbx_description
1 polymer ?
#
loop_
_entity_poly.entity_id
_entity_poly.type
_entity_poly.pdbx_seq_one_letter_code
_entity_poly.pdbx_strand_id
1 'polypeptide(L)'
;MAGLIVFGFGLGSGDFAHLQWKGAAPLSELSWKSIGLSLMWIMFAYSGWNASVYIGSEIKEPRRNIPLSLILGTGVVVVLYFLLNLLFIYALPANEMEGVIAIGGVAIGELFSPRLESMFSLLVAFALFSSISAFMILGPRVYYAMASSGHFSNLLPG
;
A
#
# COMPACT_ATOMS: atom_id res chain seq x y z
N MET A 1 -5.66 -1.29 8.47
CA MET A 1 -4.26 -1.75 8.70
C MET A 1 -3.93 -1.82 10.19
N ALA A 2 -3.92 -0.71 10.94
CA ALA A 2 -3.56 -0.71 12.37
C ALA A 2 -4.37 -1.72 13.23
N GLY A 3 -5.70 -1.77 13.06
CA GLY A 3 -6.53 -2.75 13.78
C GLY A 3 -6.20 -4.20 13.44
N LEU A 4 -5.82 -4.48 12.19
CA LEU A 4 -5.47 -5.82 11.73
C LEU A 4 -4.14 -6.28 12.32
N ILE A 5 -3.18 -5.36 12.48
CA ILE A 5 -1.89 -5.62 13.13
C ILE A 5 -2.09 -5.90 14.62
N VAL A 6 -2.86 -5.05 15.32
CA VAL A 6 -3.10 -5.20 16.76
C VAL A 6 -3.88 -6.48 17.07
N PHE A 7 -4.95 -6.76 16.33
CA PHE A 7 -5.71 -7.99 16.50
C PHE A 7 -4.91 -9.21 16.04
N GLY A 8 -4.14 -9.09 14.96
CA GLY A 8 -3.36 -10.19 14.40
C GLY A 8 -2.25 -10.67 15.34
N PHE A 9 -1.48 -9.76 15.94
CA PHE A 9 -0.47 -10.13 16.93
C PHE A 9 -1.06 -10.49 18.30
N GLY A 10 -2.23 -9.96 18.66
CA GLY A 10 -2.83 -10.17 19.98
C GLY A 10 -3.70 -11.43 20.12
N LEU A 11 -4.43 -11.80 19.07
CA LEU A 11 -5.41 -12.91 19.06
C LEU A 11 -5.09 -13.99 18.02
N GLY A 12 -4.13 -13.75 17.12
CA GLY A 12 -3.79 -14.66 16.04
C GLY A 12 -2.90 -15.82 16.45
N SER A 13 -3.29 -17.02 16.05
CA SER A 13 -2.56 -18.28 16.25
C SER A 13 -1.43 -18.49 15.24
N GLY A 14 -0.62 -17.47 14.98
CA GLY A 14 0.57 -17.60 14.14
C GLY A 14 1.77 -18.21 14.88
N ASP A 15 2.81 -18.56 14.14
CA ASP A 15 4.01 -19.17 14.70
C ASP A 15 5.24 -18.28 14.43
N PHE A 16 5.93 -17.89 15.50
CA PHE A 16 7.19 -17.14 15.40
C PHE A 16 8.31 -17.97 14.74
N ALA A 17 8.14 -19.28 14.58
CA ALA A 17 9.07 -20.14 13.86
C ALA A 17 9.18 -19.78 12.36
N HIS A 18 8.16 -19.17 11.76
CA HIS A 18 8.20 -18.72 10.36
C HIS A 18 9.08 -17.49 10.14
N LEU A 19 9.45 -16.77 11.20
CA LEU A 19 10.43 -15.67 11.15
C LEU A 19 11.88 -16.18 11.04
N GLN A 20 12.10 -17.49 11.14
CA GLN A 20 13.43 -18.06 10.88
C GLN A 20 13.77 -17.86 9.41
N TRP A 21 14.62 -16.88 9.15
CA TRP A 21 15.14 -16.54 7.84
C TRP A 21 15.92 -17.73 7.25
N LYS A 22 15.23 -18.59 6.50
CA LYS A 22 15.78 -19.84 5.95
C LYS A 22 16.34 -19.74 4.52
N GLY A 23 16.33 -18.56 3.91
CA GLY A 23 16.84 -18.41 2.55
C GLY A 23 16.98 -16.96 2.14
N ALA A 24 18.14 -16.37 2.41
CA ALA A 24 18.64 -15.34 1.51
C ALA A 24 19.22 -16.08 0.30
N ALA A 25 18.68 -15.83 -0.89
CA ALA A 25 19.37 -16.23 -2.12
C ALA A 25 20.81 -15.67 -2.04
N PRO A 26 21.83 -16.47 -2.37
CA PRO A 26 23.20 -16.01 -2.28
C PRO A 26 23.36 -14.73 -3.11
N LEU A 27 24.13 -13.76 -2.59
CA LEU A 27 24.32 -12.45 -3.22
C LEU A 27 24.80 -12.53 -4.69
N SER A 28 25.33 -13.69 -5.10
CA SER A 28 25.71 -14.03 -6.47
C SER A 28 24.54 -14.20 -7.45
N GLU A 29 23.32 -14.46 -6.97
CA GLU A 29 22.10 -14.60 -7.81
C GLU A 29 21.24 -13.33 -7.86
N LEU A 30 21.63 -12.29 -7.12
CA LEU A 30 20.99 -10.98 -7.14
C LEU A 30 21.30 -10.26 -8.46
N SER A 31 20.51 -10.54 -9.48
CA SER A 31 20.53 -9.79 -10.74
C SER A 31 20.02 -8.37 -10.52
N TRP A 32 20.69 -7.38 -11.13
CA TRP A 32 20.23 -5.98 -11.16
C TRP A 32 18.78 -5.83 -11.63
N LYS A 33 18.31 -6.73 -12.49
CA LYS A 33 16.92 -6.77 -12.95
C LYS A 33 15.94 -7.10 -11.82
N SER A 34 16.29 -8.06 -10.97
CA SER A 34 15.46 -8.45 -9.81
C SER A 34 15.37 -7.31 -8.82
N ILE A 35 16.50 -6.67 -8.50
CA ILE A 35 16.56 -5.50 -7.61
C ILE A 35 15.69 -4.36 -8.15
N GLY A 36 15.80 -4.06 -9.45
CA GLY A 36 15.01 -3.00 -10.09
C GLY A 36 13.50 -3.28 -10.03
N LEU A 37 13.08 -4.52 -10.29
CA LEU A 37 11.68 -4.93 -10.21
C LEU A 37 11.13 -4.83 -8.78
N SER A 38 11.88 -5.33 -7.79
CA SER A 38 11.48 -5.23 -6.37
C SER A 38 11.36 -3.78 -5.91
N LEU A 39 12.32 -2.93 -6.26
CA LEU A 39 12.28 -1.50 -5.95
C LEU A 39 11.08 -0.80 -6.59
N MET A 40 10.72 -1.17 -7.83
CA MET A 40 9.54 -0.62 -8.50
C MET A 40 8.25 -0.88 -7.71
N TRP A 41 8.04 -2.12 -7.25
CA TRP A 41 6.88 -2.47 -6.43
C TRP A 41 6.89 -1.78 -5.06
N ILE A 42 8.05 -1.64 -4.44
CA ILE A 42 8.21 -0.88 -3.19
C ILE A 42 7.83 0.58 -3.42
N MET A 43 8.38 1.23 -4.44
CA MET A 43 8.07 2.63 -4.77
C MET A 43 6.58 2.84 -5.05
N PHE A 44 5.93 1.89 -5.74
CA PHE A 44 4.50 1.89 -5.97
C PHE A 44 3.70 1.79 -4.65
N ALA A 45 4.10 0.93 -3.72
CA ALA A 45 3.45 0.82 -2.40
C ALA A 45 3.51 2.12 -1.58
N TYR A 46 4.56 2.93 -1.79
CA TYR A 46 4.75 4.24 -1.16
C TYR A 46 4.23 5.43 -2.01
N SER A 47 3.66 5.19 -3.20
CA SER A 47 3.12 6.25 -4.06
C SER A 47 1.77 6.76 -3.54
N GLY A 48 1.81 7.57 -2.49
CA GLY A 48 0.62 8.19 -1.88
C GLY A 48 0.92 9.48 -1.09
N TRP A 49 2.20 9.77 -0.86
CA TRP A 49 2.65 10.95 -0.13
C TRP A 49 2.23 12.29 -0.76
N ASN A 50 1.96 12.31 -2.07
CA ASN A 50 1.52 13.52 -2.79
C ASN A 50 0.13 14.02 -2.33
N ALA A 51 -0.73 13.14 -1.81
CA ALA A 51 -2.06 13.52 -1.31
C ALA A 51 -2.00 14.60 -0.20
N SER A 52 -1.00 14.52 0.67
CA SER A 52 -0.78 15.48 1.75
C SER A 52 -0.35 16.86 1.25
N VAL A 53 0.29 16.94 0.07
CA VAL A 53 0.70 18.21 -0.54
C VAL A 53 -0.51 18.93 -1.16
N TYR A 54 -1.46 18.18 -1.76
CA TYR A 54 -2.66 18.76 -2.38
C TYR A 54 -3.59 19.46 -1.38
N ILE A 55 -3.68 18.97 -0.15
CA ILE A 55 -4.49 19.59 0.92
C ILE A 55 -3.69 20.68 1.67
N GLY A 56 -2.41 20.88 1.30
CA GLY A 56 -1.51 21.84 1.93
C GLY A 56 -2.02 23.28 1.96
N SER A 57 -2.85 23.69 1.00
CA SER A 57 -3.47 25.03 0.96
C SER A 57 -4.56 25.24 2.03
N GLU A 58 -5.12 24.17 2.59
CA GLU A 58 -6.15 24.20 3.64
C GLU A 58 -5.54 24.06 5.06
N ILE A 59 -4.24 23.79 5.15
CA ILE A 59 -3.52 23.58 6.41
C ILE A 59 -3.12 24.94 7.00
N LYS A 60 -3.49 25.19 8.26
CA LYS A 60 -2.95 26.33 9.03
C LYS A 60 -1.43 26.22 9.12
N GLU A 61 -0.69 27.29 8.81
CA GLU A 61 0.78 27.33 8.80
C GLU A 61 1.47 26.26 7.92
N PRO A 62 1.26 26.30 6.59
CA PRO A 62 1.72 25.25 5.68
C PRO A 62 3.25 25.10 5.66
N ARG A 63 4.02 26.18 5.85
CA ARG A 63 5.51 26.14 5.89
C ARG A 63 6.06 25.18 6.94
N ARG A 64 5.36 25.00 8.06
CA ARG A 64 5.80 24.14 9.17
C ARG A 64 5.01 22.84 9.22
N ASN A 65 3.70 22.91 8.96
CA ASN A 65 2.82 21.76 9.13
C ASN A 65 2.86 20.80 7.93
N ILE A 66 3.14 21.25 6.70
CA ILE A 66 3.33 20.34 5.56
C ILE A 66 4.53 19.40 5.76
N PRO A 67 5.76 19.89 6.01
CA PRO A 67 6.89 19.00 6.20
C PRO A 67 6.74 18.09 7.43
N LEU A 68 6.14 18.59 8.52
CA LEU A 68 5.91 17.78 9.71
C LEU A 68 4.85 16.67 9.47
N SER A 69 3.78 16.99 8.74
CA SER A 69 2.75 16.03 8.37
C SER A 69 3.28 14.97 7.40
N LEU A 70 4.17 15.35 6.49
CA LEU A 70 4.87 14.40 5.61
C LEU A 70 5.76 13.46 6.42
N ILE A 71 6.63 13.98 7.29
CA ILE A 71 7.54 13.13 8.08
C ILE A 71 6.76 12.21 9.03
N LEU A 72 5.79 12.74 9.78
CA LEU A 72 4.99 11.94 10.71
C LEU A 72 4.09 10.95 9.97
N GLY A 73 3.44 11.39 8.88
CA GLY A 73 2.60 10.52 8.06
C GLY A 73 3.40 9.38 7.43
N THR A 74 4.53 9.70 6.79
CA THR A 74 5.44 8.69 6.23
C THR A 74 5.97 7.76 7.32
N GLY A 75 6.40 8.29 8.47
CA GLY A 75 6.89 7.46 9.58
C GLY A 75 5.85 6.47 10.10
N VAL A 76 4.60 6.92 10.29
CA VAL A 76 3.49 6.05 10.68
C VAL A 76 3.21 4.99 9.60
N VAL A 77 3.20 5.38 8.33
CA VAL A 77 2.99 4.45 7.22
C VAL A 77 4.10 3.41 7.14
N VAL A 78 5.37 3.80 7.33
CA VAL A 78 6.53 2.89 7.36
C VAL A 78 6.38 1.88 8.49
N VAL A 79 6.05 2.33 9.70
CA VAL A 79 5.86 1.43 10.85
C VAL A 79 4.71 0.46 10.61
N LEU A 80 3.57 0.96 10.10
CA LEU A 80 2.41 0.12 9.79
C LEU A 80 2.73 -0.90 8.69
N TYR A 81 3.43 -0.49 7.62
CA TYR A 81 3.83 -1.41 6.56
C TYR A 81 4.78 -2.48 7.08
N PHE A 82 5.77 -2.09 7.89
CA PHE A 82 6.74 -3.03 8.45
C PHE A 82 6.04 -4.07 9.34
N LEU A 83 5.16 -3.61 10.24
CA LEU A 83 4.37 -4.50 11.10
C LEU A 83 3.40 -5.38 10.32
N LEU A 84 2.82 -4.89 9.23
CA LEU A 84 1.95 -5.68 8.37
C LEU A 84 2.72 -6.78 7.63
N ASN A 85 3.91 -6.47 7.11
CA ASN A 85 4.77 -7.47 6.47
C ASN A 85 5.23 -8.54 7.46
N LEU A 86 5.58 -8.12 8.68
CA LEU A 86 5.86 -9.06 9.78
C LEU A 86 4.66 -9.95 10.10
N LEU A 87 3.45 -9.38 10.13
CA LEU A 87 2.23 -10.13 10.37
C LEU A 87 1.99 -11.18 9.27
N PHE A 88 2.27 -10.87 8.01
CA PHE A 88 2.15 -11.84 6.93
C PHE A 88 3.12 -13.01 7.09
N ILE A 89 4.38 -12.75 7.44
CA ILE A 89 5.39 -13.80 7.70
C ILE A 89 5.05 -14.61 8.96
N TYR A 90 4.41 -13.98 9.95
CA TYR A 90 3.90 -14.66 11.13
C TYR A 90 2.72 -15.60 10.81
N ALA A 91 1.89 -15.20 9.84
CA ALA A 91 0.71 -15.94 9.42
C ALA A 91 1.03 -17.14 8.51
N LEU A 92 1.84 -16.91 7.48
CA LEU A 92 2.15 -17.89 6.44
C LEU A 92 3.66 -18.01 6.22
N PRO A 93 4.15 -19.21 5.85
CA PRO A 93 5.52 -19.36 5.40
C PRO A 93 5.70 -18.74 4.00
N ALA A 94 6.88 -18.17 3.72
CA ALA A 94 7.12 -17.34 2.54
C ALA A 94 6.88 -18.04 1.19
N ASN A 95 7.02 -19.36 1.14
CA ASN A 95 6.75 -20.20 -0.03
C ASN A 95 5.26 -20.23 -0.41
N GLU A 96 4.35 -20.03 0.55
CA GLU A 96 2.91 -20.02 0.30
C GLU A 96 2.38 -18.63 -0.08
N MET A 97 3.23 -17.59 0.01
CA MET A 97 2.88 -16.24 -0.45
C MET A 97 3.13 -16.03 -1.94
N GLU A 98 3.95 -16.89 -2.56
CA GLU A 98 4.34 -16.72 -3.96
C GLU A 98 3.14 -16.95 -4.89
N GLY A 99 2.83 -15.94 -5.72
CA GLY A 99 1.68 -15.99 -6.64
C GLY A 99 0.32 -15.67 -6.01
N VAL A 100 0.25 -15.43 -4.69
CA VAL A 100 -1.00 -15.05 -4.02
C VAL A 100 -1.23 -13.56 -4.16
N ILE A 101 -2.33 -13.18 -4.81
CA ILE A 101 -2.68 -11.76 -5.04
C ILE A 101 -3.29 -11.14 -3.77
N ALA A 102 -4.10 -11.91 -3.03
CA ALA A 102 -4.85 -11.46 -1.86
C ALA A 102 -4.23 -11.95 -0.53
N ILE A 103 -2.91 -11.77 -0.36
CA ILE A 103 -2.14 -12.28 0.79
C ILE A 103 -2.78 -11.88 2.12
N GLY A 104 -3.30 -10.65 2.22
CA GLY A 104 -3.96 -10.17 3.44
C GLY A 104 -5.24 -10.92 3.81
N GLY A 105 -6.00 -11.43 2.84
CA GLY A 105 -7.17 -12.26 3.10
C GLY A 105 -6.78 -13.64 3.61
N VAL A 106 -5.85 -14.29 2.90
CA VAL A 106 -5.33 -15.61 3.25
C VAL A 106 -4.67 -15.60 4.64
N ALA A 107 -3.87 -14.57 4.94
CA ALA A 107 -3.25 -14.40 6.26
C ALA A 107 -4.27 -14.31 7.40
N ILE A 108 -5.44 -13.71 7.17
CA ILE A 108 -6.52 -13.65 8.17
C ILE A 108 -7.26 -14.99 8.30
N GLY A 109 -7.40 -15.70 7.18
CA GLY A 109 -7.95 -17.06 7.14
C GLY A 109 -7.17 -17.98 8.07
N GLU A 110 -5.84 -17.97 7.92
CA GLU A 110 -4.91 -18.75 8.72
C GLU A 110 -4.82 -18.27 10.18
N LEU A 111 -4.84 -16.96 10.44
CA LEU A 111 -4.74 -16.46 11.83
C LEU A 111 -5.99 -16.66 12.68
N PHE A 112 -7.17 -16.68 12.06
CA PHE A 112 -8.43 -16.64 12.78
C PHE A 112 -9.43 -17.69 12.30
N SER A 113 -9.88 -17.61 11.04
CA SER A 113 -10.88 -18.52 10.47
C SER A 113 -11.13 -18.25 8.97
N PRO A 114 -11.45 -19.29 8.16
CA PRO A 114 -11.85 -19.13 6.75
C PRO A 114 -13.06 -18.21 6.52
N ARG A 115 -13.97 -18.07 7.50
CA ARG A 115 -15.11 -17.14 7.39
C ARG A 115 -14.64 -15.67 7.38
N LEU A 116 -13.63 -15.35 8.19
CA LEU A 116 -13.10 -13.99 8.29
C LEU A 116 -12.27 -13.62 7.06
N GLU A 117 -11.57 -14.58 6.44
CA GLU A 117 -10.90 -14.38 5.15
C GLU A 117 -11.88 -13.89 4.07
N SER A 118 -13.01 -14.60 3.91
CA SER A 118 -13.99 -14.26 2.86
C SER A 118 -14.60 -12.88 3.11
N MET A 119 -14.98 -12.58 4.36
CA MET A 119 -15.51 -11.27 4.73
C MET A 119 -14.48 -10.15 4.51
N PHE A 120 -13.22 -10.37 4.89
CA PHE A 120 -12.16 -9.38 4.71
C PHE A 120 -11.83 -9.14 3.24
N SER A 121 -11.75 -10.19 2.44
CA SER A 121 -11.51 -10.11 1.00
C SER A 121 -12.62 -9.33 0.28
N LEU A 122 -13.88 -9.52 0.69
CA LEU A 122 -15.03 -8.74 0.21
C LEU A 122 -14.92 -7.26 0.58
N LEU A 123 -14.52 -6.94 1.82
CA LEU A 123 -14.31 -5.56 2.26
C LEU A 123 -13.21 -4.87 1.45
N VAL A 124 -12.10 -5.55 1.21
CA VAL A 124 -11.00 -5.03 0.38
C VAL A 124 -11.46 -4.84 -1.07
N ALA A 125 -12.19 -5.79 -1.65
CA ALA A 125 -12.75 -5.65 -2.99
C ALA A 125 -13.67 -4.42 -3.10
N PHE A 126 -14.53 -4.20 -2.11
CA PHE A 126 -15.40 -3.03 -2.07
C PHE A 126 -14.62 -1.71 -1.93
N ALA A 127 -13.56 -1.69 -1.12
CA ALA A 127 -12.69 -0.53 -0.99
C ALA A 127 -11.95 -0.20 -2.30
N LEU A 128 -11.47 -1.22 -3.02
CA LEU A 128 -10.86 -1.06 -4.34
C LEU A 128 -11.88 -0.51 -5.36
N PHE A 129 -13.10 -1.05 -5.35
CA PHE A 129 -14.19 -0.58 -6.21
C PHE A 129 -14.55 0.89 -5.95
N SER A 130 -14.65 1.28 -4.67
CA SER A 130 -14.86 2.67 -4.26
C SER A 130 -13.73 3.59 -4.73
N SER A 131 -12.48 3.13 -4.63
CA SER A 131 -11.30 3.89 -5.09
C SER A 131 -11.31 4.08 -6.61
N ILE A 132 -11.61 3.03 -7.38
CA ILE A 132 -11.74 3.10 -8.85
C ILE A 132 -12.84 4.10 -9.25
N SER A 133 -13.97 4.07 -8.54
CA SER A 133 -15.07 5.00 -8.76
C SER A 133 -14.65 6.46 -8.51
N ALA A 134 -13.88 6.72 -7.46
CA ALA A 134 -13.32 8.05 -7.19
C ALA A 134 -12.34 8.50 -8.29
N PHE A 135 -11.47 7.60 -8.77
CA PHE A 135 -10.53 7.91 -9.86
C PHE A 135 -11.23 8.20 -11.20
N MET A 136 -12.31 7.47 -11.53
CA MET A 136 -13.11 7.75 -12.73
C MET A 136 -13.75 9.14 -12.71
N ILE A 137 -14.12 9.65 -11.53
CA ILE A 137 -14.70 11.00 -11.39
C ILE A 137 -13.61 12.09 -11.45
N LEU A 138 -12.44 11.84 -10.86
CA LEU A 138 -11.33 12.79 -10.82
C LEU A 138 -10.60 12.93 -12.17
N GLY A 139 -10.44 11.84 -12.92
CA GLY A 139 -9.75 11.84 -14.21
C GLY A 139 -10.23 12.95 -15.15
N PRO A 140 -11.53 13.00 -15.51
CA PRO A 140 -12.08 14.04 -16.38
C PRO A 140 -11.92 15.46 -15.83
N ARG A 141 -11.96 15.65 -14.50
CA ARG A 141 -11.78 16.98 -13.88
C ARG A 141 -10.37 17.50 -14.05
N VAL A 142 -9.36 16.64 -14.00
CA VAL A 142 -7.96 17.02 -14.25
C VAL A 142 -7.78 17.43 -15.72
N TYR A 143 -8.34 16.66 -16.67
CA TYR A 143 -8.32 17.04 -18.09
C TYR A 143 -9.05 18.36 -18.36
N TYR A 144 -10.20 18.58 -17.72
CA TYR A 144 -10.95 19.84 -17.85
C TYR A 144 -10.20 21.04 -17.26
N ALA A 145 -9.56 20.89 -16.09
CA ALA A 145 -8.75 21.94 -15.48
C ALA A 145 -7.49 22.26 -16.31
N MET A 146 -6.86 21.25 -16.92
CA MET A 146 -5.75 21.48 -17.86
C MET A 146 -6.22 22.22 -19.13
N ALA A 147 -7.43 21.93 -19.62
CA ALA A 147 -8.02 22.64 -20.75
C ALA A 147 -8.39 24.09 -20.41
N SER A 148 -8.96 24.34 -19.23
CA SER A 148 -9.38 25.70 -18.80
C SER A 148 -8.21 26.61 -18.39
N SER A 149 -7.07 26.03 -18.01
CA SER A 149 -5.83 26.77 -17.70
C SER A 149 -5.05 27.28 -18.93
N GLY A 150 -5.60 27.13 -20.13
CA GLY A 150 -5.09 27.78 -21.36
C GLY A 150 -3.89 27.09 -22.02
N HIS A 151 -3.37 25.99 -21.47
CA HIS A 151 -2.23 25.26 -22.08
C HIS A 151 -2.64 24.26 -23.17
N PHE A 152 -3.94 24.02 -23.37
CA PHE A 152 -4.45 23.04 -24.34
C PHE A 152 -4.82 23.64 -25.71
N SER A 153 -4.79 24.96 -25.88
CA SER A 153 -5.17 25.63 -27.15
C SER A 153 -4.13 25.52 -28.27
N ASN A 154 -2.95 24.93 -28.03
CA ASN A 154 -1.88 24.78 -29.04
C ASN A 154 -1.80 23.39 -29.70
N LEU A 155 -2.71 22.45 -29.40
CA LEU A 155 -2.66 21.08 -29.95
C LEU A 155 -3.73 20.75 -31.00
N LEU A 156 -4.60 21.70 -31.35
CA LEU A 156 -5.52 21.56 -32.48
C LEU A 156 -4.99 22.42 -33.64
N PRO A 157 -4.34 21.83 -34.65
CA PRO A 157 -4.15 22.52 -35.93
C PRO A 157 -5.55 22.75 -36.52
N GLY A 158 -5.88 24.02 -36.74
CA GLY A 158 -7.11 24.45 -37.41
C GLY A 158 -7.14 24.10 -38.89
#